data_AF-A0A357X0S3-F1
#
_entry.id   AF-A0A357X0S3-F1
#
_cell.length_a   1.000
_cell.length_b   1.000
_cell.length_c   1.000
_cell.angle_alpha   90.00
_cell.angle_beta   90.00
_cell.angle_gamma   90.00
#
_symmetry.space_group_name_H-M   'P 1'
#
loop_
_entity.id
_entity.type
_entity.pdbx_description
1 polymer ?
#
loop_
_entity_poly.entity_id
_entity_poly.type
_entity_poly.pdbx_seq_one_letter_code
_entity_poly.pdbx_strand_id
1 'polypeptide(L)'
;MDQLRFARTAIIEAPSGYGKTTAIRDFLEARLPQNTHVYWFTAADEAPTAGFLRLYREIEKIDDRAGGRLLKIGLPNAATAGE
;
A
#
# COMPACT_ATOMS: atom_id res chain seq x y z
N MET A 1 0.49 17.55 8.87
CA MET A 1 0.90 16.20 8.42
C MET A 1 2.26 15.76 8.95
N ASP A 2 3.03 16.58 9.67
CA ASP A 2 4.40 16.23 10.07
C ASP A 2 4.54 15.01 11.00
N GLN A 3 3.45 14.58 11.65
CA GLN A 3 3.40 13.34 12.43
C GLN A 3 3.25 12.07 11.56
N LEU A 4 2.80 12.20 10.29
CA LEU A 4 2.54 11.09 9.39
C LEU A 4 3.78 10.21 9.19
N ARG A 5 4.97 10.82 9.12
CA ARG A 5 6.26 10.12 8.98
C ARG A 5 6.70 9.30 10.21
N PHE A 6 6.05 9.51 11.35
CA PHE A 6 6.35 8.83 12.61
C PHE A 6 5.27 7.81 13.00
N ALA A 7 4.11 7.85 12.34
CA ALA A 7 3.05 6.89 12.56
C ALA A 7 3.35 5.59 11.79
N ARG A 8 3.13 4.43 12.42
CA ARG A 8 3.22 3.13 11.73
C ARG A 8 2.06 2.91 10.76
N THR A 9 0.92 3.54 11.04
CA THR A 9 -0.30 3.46 10.23
C THR A 9 -1.07 4.75 10.41
N ALA A 10 -1.59 5.30 9.32
CA ALA A 10 -2.42 6.48 9.33
C ALA A 10 -3.59 6.28 8.35
N ILE A 11 -4.77 6.74 8.76
CA ILE A 11 -5.98 6.75 7.93
C ILE A 11 -6.29 8.21 7.60
N ILE A 12 -6.56 8.48 6.32
CA ILE A 12 -6.74 9.84 5.82
C ILE A 12 -8.07 9.89 5.08
N GLU A 13 -9.04 10.55 5.71
CA GLU A 13 -10.40 10.66 5.22
C GLU A 13 -10.70 12.12 4.85
N ALA A 14 -11.40 12.31 3.74
CA ALA A 14 -11.96 13.58 3.28
C ALA A 14 -12.99 13.29 2.18
N PRO A 15 -13.90 14.22 1.86
CA PRO A 15 -14.87 14.03 0.77
C PRO A 15 -14.21 13.85 -0.61
N SER A 16 -14.96 13.31 -1.57
CA SER A 16 -14.50 13.20 -2.95
C SER A 16 -14.16 14.59 -3.52
N GLY A 17 -13.11 14.69 -4.34
CA GLY A 17 -12.67 15.95 -4.94
C GLY A 17 -11.76 16.84 -4.06
N TYR A 18 -11.57 16.54 -2.77
CA TYR A 18 -10.72 17.34 -1.87
C TYR A 18 -9.19 17.12 -2.05
N GLY A 19 -8.77 16.47 -3.15
CA GLY A 19 -7.36 16.33 -3.48
C GLY A 19 -6.54 15.43 -2.55
N LYS A 20 -7.14 14.52 -1.78
CA LYS A 20 -6.44 13.62 -0.83
C LYS A 20 -5.21 12.95 -1.44
N THR A 21 -5.39 12.31 -2.59
CA THR A 21 -4.33 11.60 -3.30
C THR A 21 -3.19 12.54 -3.69
N THR A 22 -3.53 13.74 -4.15
CA THR A 22 -2.56 14.79 -4.51
C THR A 22 -1.82 15.28 -3.27
N ALA A 23 -2.53 15.65 -2.21
CA ALA A 23 -1.93 16.13 -0.97
C ALA A 23 -0.95 15.14 -0.34
N ILE A 24 -1.25 13.83 -0.43
CA ILE A 24 -0.33 12.79 0.06
C ILE A 24 0.87 12.61 -0.85
N ARG A 25 0.68 12.65 -2.16
CA ARG A 25 1.80 12.60 -3.11
C ARG A 25 2.76 13.76 -2.88
N ASP A 26 2.24 14.98 -2.84
CA ASP A 26 3.03 16.19 -2.62
C ASP A 26 3.76 16.17 -1.28
N PHE A 27 3.09 15.68 -0.21
CA PHE A 27 3.73 15.52 1.09
C PHE A 27 4.88 14.51 1.06
N LEU A 28 4.67 13.34 0.46
CA LEU A 28 5.70 12.30 0.39
C LEU A 28 6.90 12.76 -0.44
N GLU A 29 6.67 13.45 -1.56
CA GLU A 29 7.72 14.01 -2.42
C GLU A 29 8.51 15.13 -1.74
N ALA A 30 7.83 16.04 -1.03
CA ALA A 30 8.49 17.21 -0.45
C ALA A 30 9.12 16.97 0.93
N ARG A 31 8.66 15.96 1.68
CA ARG A 31 8.99 15.81 3.12
C ARG A 31 9.72 14.52 3.48
N LEU A 32 9.79 13.53 2.60
CA LEU A 32 10.58 12.32 2.87
C LEU A 32 12.07 12.52 2.54
N PRO A 33 12.98 11.89 3.31
CA PRO A 33 14.39 11.82 2.94
C PRO A 33 14.58 11.20 1.56
N GLN A 34 15.56 11.67 0.79
CA GLN A 34 15.82 11.24 -0.61
C GLN A 34 16.00 9.73 -0.79
N ASN A 35 16.46 9.01 0.24
CA ASN A 35 16.64 7.56 0.21
C ASN A 35 15.40 6.76 0.67
N THR A 36 14.25 7.40 0.87
CA THR A 36 13.03 6.71 1.28
C THR A 36 12.28 6.25 0.04
N HIS A 37 12.19 4.94 -0.15
CA HIS A 37 11.39 4.36 -1.23
C HIS A 37 9.90 4.45 -0.89
N VAL A 38 9.11 5.00 -1.82
CA VAL A 38 7.66 5.08 -1.73
C VAL A 38 7.05 4.05 -2.68
N TYR A 39 6.24 3.15 -2.12
CA TYR A 39 5.49 2.15 -2.87
C TYR A 39 4.02 2.54 -2.89
N TRP A 40 3.44 2.61 -4.08
CA TRP A 40 2.08 3.11 -4.28
C TRP A 40 1.17 2.01 -4.81
N PHE A 41 0.12 1.68 -4.05
CA PHE A 41 -0.91 0.75 -4.47
C PHE A 41 -2.27 1.45 -4.53
N THR A 42 -2.91 1.37 -5.70
CA THR A 42 -4.29 1.80 -5.90
C THR A 42 -5.16 0.55 -6.04
N ALA A 43 -6.16 0.41 -5.18
CA ALA A 43 -7.20 -0.59 -5.35
C ALA A 43 -8.09 -0.17 -6.54
N ALA A 44 -8.33 -1.10 -7.46
CA ALA A 44 -9.16 -0.90 -8.64
C ALA A 44 -10.37 -1.84 -8.58
N ASP A 45 -11.40 -1.54 -9.38
CA ASP A 45 -12.50 -2.46 -9.62
C ASP A 45 -12.02 -3.56 -10.59
N GLU A 46 -11.42 -4.59 -10.02
CA GLU A 46 -10.81 -5.71 -10.73
C GLU A 46 -11.11 -7.05 -10.02
N ALA A 47 -10.88 -8.16 -10.70
CA ALA A 47 -11.04 -9.48 -10.09
C ALA A 47 -10.14 -9.60 -8.83
N PRO A 48 -10.64 -10.13 -7.69
CA PRO A 48 -9.86 -10.22 -6.45
C PRO A 48 -8.48 -10.84 -6.64
N THR A 49 -8.38 -11.90 -7.44
CA THR A 49 -7.10 -12.55 -7.78
C THR A 49 -6.10 -11.59 -8.40
N ALA A 50 -6.55 -10.73 -9.32
CA ALA A 50 -5.68 -9.74 -9.96
C ALA A 50 -5.22 -8.67 -8.96
N GLY A 51 -6.14 -8.16 -8.13
CA GLY A 51 -5.82 -7.15 -7.12
C GLY A 51 -4.81 -7.63 -6.07
N PHE A 52 -5.02 -8.83 -5.52
CA PHE A 52 -4.08 -9.42 -4.56
C PHE A 52 -2.74 -9.76 -5.20
N LEU A 53 -2.72 -10.27 -6.44
CA LEU A 53 -1.47 -10.55 -7.15
C LEU A 53 -0.64 -9.26 -7.33
N ARG A 54 -1.26 -8.15 -7.73
CA ARG A 54 -0.58 -6.85 -7.82
C ARG A 54 -0.09 -6.37 -6.46
N LEU A 55 -0.90 -6.50 -5.41
CA LEU A 55 -0.50 -6.13 -4.05
C LEU A 55 0.72 -6.93 -3.58
N TYR A 56 0.74 -8.24 -3.81
CA TYR A 56 1.87 -9.09 -3.43
C TYR A 56 3.15 -8.76 -4.19
N ARG A 57 3.04 -8.34 -5.46
CA ARG A 57 4.17 -7.81 -6.23
C ARG A 57 4.68 -6.48 -5.67
N GLU A 58 3.81 -5.60 -5.17
CA GLU A 58 4.29 -4.39 -4.48
C GLU A 58 5.03 -4.73 -3.19
N ILE A 59 4.56 -5.72 -2.42
CA ILE A 59 5.24 -6.20 -1.22
C ILE A 59 6.59 -6.84 -1.55
N GLU A 60 6.69 -7.62 -2.63
CA GLU A 60 7.93 -8.25 -3.10
C GLU A 60 9.04 -7.22 -3.38
N LYS A 61 8.69 -6.02 -3.85
CA LYS A 61 9.66 -4.93 -4.05
C LYS A 61 10.20 -4.34 -2.73
N ILE A 62 9.52 -4.59 -1.60
CA ILE A 62 9.92 -4.15 -0.25
C ILE A 62 10.67 -5.28 0.46
N ASP A 63 10.11 -6.50 0.40
CA ASP A 63 10.66 -7.73 0.96
C ASP A 63 10.36 -8.89 -0.01
N ASP A 64 11.38 -9.27 -0.79
CA ASP A 64 11.33 -10.34 -1.79
C ASP A 64 10.86 -11.67 -1.18
N ARG A 65 11.31 -11.99 0.03
CA ARG A 65 10.94 -13.22 0.71
C ARG A 65 9.47 -13.21 1.11
N ALA A 66 8.98 -12.11 1.68
CA ALA A 66 7.59 -11.99 2.09
C ALA A 66 6.65 -12.01 0.86
N GLY A 67 6.95 -11.20 -0.16
CA GLY A 67 6.19 -11.16 -1.41
C GLY A 67 6.16 -12.50 -2.12
N GLY A 68 7.32 -13.15 -2.29
CA GLY A 68 7.42 -14.48 -2.89
C GLY A 68 6.63 -15.56 -2.14
N ARG A 69 6.51 -15.46 -0.81
CA ARG A 69 5.64 -16.36 -0.03
C ARG A 69 4.16 -16.07 -0.24
N LEU A 70 3.75 -14.81 -0.26
CA LEU A 70 2.37 -14.41 -0.51
C LEU A 70 1.90 -14.87 -1.91
N LEU A 71 2.76 -14.71 -2.93
CA LEU A 71 2.50 -15.19 -4.28
C LEU A 71 2.25 -16.71 -4.34
N LYS A 72 2.97 -17.49 -3.52
CA LYS A 72 2.79 -18.96 -3.44
C LYS A 72 1.54 -19.35 -2.66
N ILE A 73 1.17 -18.59 -1.63
CA ILE A 73 -0.06 -18.82 -0.85
C ILE A 73 -1.28 -18.53 -1.73
N GLY A 74 -1.20 -17.54 -2.61
CA GLY A 74 -2.31 -17.14 -3.46
C GLY A 74 -3.34 -16.32 -2.68
N LEU A 75 -4.60 -16.37 -3.12
CA LEU A 75 -5.66 -15.59 -2.50
C LEU A 75 -5.89 -15.97 -1.03
N PRO A 76 -6.17 -15.00 -0.15
CA PRO A 76 -6.62 -15.30 1.19
C PRO A 76 -7.90 -16.14 1.15
N ASN A 77 -7.95 -17.20 1.94
CA ASN A 77 -9.13 -18.02 2.16
C ASN A 77 -9.52 -17.99 3.64
N ALA A 78 -10.60 -18.68 3.99
CA ALA A 78 -11.11 -18.71 5.37
C ALA A 78 -10.07 -19.16 6.41
N ALA A 79 -9.09 -19.98 6.03
CA ALA A 79 -8.02 -20.42 6.92
C ALA A 79 -6.86 -19.41 7.05
N THR A 80 -6.77 -18.41 6.18
CA THR A 80 -5.64 -17.46 6.13
C THR A 80 -6.05 -16.00 6.31
N ALA A 81 -7.34 -15.70 6.45
CA ALA A 81 -7.85 -14.33 6.49
C ALA A 81 -7.48 -13.56 7.78
N GLY A 82 -6.96 -14.24 8.81
CA GLY A 82 -6.83 -13.65 10.15
C GLY A 82 -8.19 -13.49 10.83
N GLU A 83 -8.21 -13.44 12.16
CA GLU A 83 -9.41 -13.05 12.93
C GLU A 83 -9.51 -11.53 13.05
#